data_AF-A0A947CUA8-F1
#
_entry.id   AF-A0A947CUA8-F1
#
_cell.length_a   1.000
_cell.length_b   1.000
_cell.length_c   1.000
_cell.angle_alpha   90.00
_cell.angle_beta   90.00
_cell.angle_gamma   90.00
#
_symmetry.space_group_name_H-M   'P 1'
#
loop_
_entity.id
_entity.type
_entity.pdbx_description
1 polymer ?
#
loop_
_entity_poly.entity_id
_entity_poly.type
_entity_poly.pdbx_seq_one_letter_code
_entity_poly.pdbx_strand_id
1 'polypeptide(L)'
;MLNGNTLGALMLDCLVTQRAALGTLPENGAVGKTIVTAELGRKIAERHGLTVIDVLTGFKFIGEKIDEFERTGAHTFVIGYEESYGYLVGDFVRHKDAVQAVVLLAEVAAYYKAHGWTWLEAVDRLFAEYGAHLERLVAMS
;
A
#
# COMPACT_ATOMS: atom_id res chain seq x y z
N MET A 1 5.23 -2.82 18.23
CA MET A 1 4.21 -2.16 17.40
C MET A 1 4.73 -2.12 15.99
N LEU A 2 3.92 -2.55 15.01
CA LEU A 2 4.22 -2.32 13.59
C LEU A 2 4.08 -0.82 13.33
N ASN A 3 5.01 -0.22 12.59
CA ASN A 3 4.86 1.17 12.16
C ASN A 3 3.95 1.25 10.92
N GLY A 4 3.45 2.46 10.61
CA GLY A 4 2.48 2.66 9.52
C GLY A 4 3.02 2.24 8.15
N ASN A 5 4.34 2.36 7.93
CA ASN A 5 5.00 1.91 6.71
C ASN A 5 4.99 0.39 6.55
N THR A 6 5.35 -0.36 7.61
CA THR A 6 5.36 -1.82 7.58
C THR A 6 3.95 -2.37 7.43
N LEU A 7 2.98 -1.79 8.13
CA LEU A 7 1.58 -2.17 8.00
C LEU A 7 1.04 -1.90 6.59
N GLY A 8 1.32 -0.71 6.04
CA GLY A 8 0.95 -0.34 4.67
C GLY A 8 1.55 -1.27 3.63
N ALA A 9 2.83 -1.63 3.79
CA ALA A 9 3.51 -2.55 2.89
C ALA A 9 2.94 -3.98 2.95
N LEU A 10 2.62 -4.49 4.14
CA LEU A 10 1.96 -5.80 4.28
C LEU A 10 0.57 -5.81 3.62
N MET A 11 -0.21 -4.75 3.81
CA MET A 11 -1.54 -4.64 3.18
C MET A 11 -1.42 -4.54 1.66
N LEU A 12 -0.47 -3.75 1.15
CA LEU A 12 -0.19 -3.63 -0.27
C LEU A 12 0.20 -4.98 -0.88
N ASP A 13 1.20 -5.65 -0.30
CA ASP A 13 1.73 -6.93 -0.80
C ASP A 13 0.64 -8.01 -0.88
N CYS A 14 -0.13 -8.17 0.20
CA CYS A 14 -1.23 -9.12 0.23
C CYS A 14 -2.31 -8.78 -0.80
N LEU A 15 -2.70 -7.50 -0.93
CA LEU A 15 -3.71 -7.06 -1.89
C LEU A 15 -3.28 -7.35 -3.34
N VAL A 16 -2.07 -6.95 -3.71
CA VAL A 16 -1.59 -7.09 -5.10
C VAL A 16 -1.28 -8.55 -5.45
N THR A 17 -0.78 -9.33 -4.50
CA THR A 17 -0.55 -10.77 -4.67
C THR A 17 -1.85 -11.52 -4.91
N GLN A 18 -2.87 -11.26 -4.08
CA GLN A 18 -4.17 -11.91 -4.25
C GLN A 18 -4.86 -11.48 -5.56
N ARG A 19 -4.86 -10.18 -5.89
CA ARG A 19 -5.43 -9.70 -7.16
C ARG A 19 -4.69 -10.24 -8.37
N ALA A 20 -3.36 -10.35 -8.34
CA ALA A 20 -2.58 -10.96 -9.40
C ALA A 20 -2.92 -12.45 -9.57
N ALA A 21 -3.02 -13.20 -8.46
CA ALA A 21 -3.39 -14.63 -8.48
C ALA A 21 -4.81 -14.86 -9.03
N LEU A 22 -5.72 -13.92 -8.81
CA LEU A 22 -7.09 -13.95 -9.33
C LEU A 22 -7.22 -13.39 -10.76
N GLY A 23 -6.16 -12.83 -11.34
CA GLY A 23 -6.19 -12.16 -12.64
C GLY A 23 -7.01 -10.87 -12.65
N THR A 24 -7.20 -10.23 -11.50
CA THR A 24 -8.00 -9.00 -11.34
C THR A 24 -7.13 -7.75 -11.09
N LEU A 25 -5.80 -7.90 -11.09
CA LEU A 25 -4.90 -6.77 -11.01
C LEU A 25 -4.93 -5.98 -12.33
N PRO A 26 -5.22 -4.66 -12.33
CA PRO A 26 -5.25 -3.88 -13.57
C PRO A 26 -3.87 -3.78 -14.22
N GLU A 27 -3.81 -3.94 -15.55
CA GLU A 27 -2.55 -3.82 -16.32
C GLU A 27 -1.92 -2.42 -16.21
N ASN A 28 -2.74 -1.37 -16.12
CA ASN A 28 -2.31 0.02 -15.92
C ASN A 28 -2.50 0.48 -14.46
N GLY A 29 -2.44 -0.45 -13.50
CA GLY A 29 -2.66 -0.16 -12.08
C GLY A 29 -1.62 0.81 -11.49
N ALA A 30 -2.07 1.67 -10.58
CA ALA A 30 -1.21 2.65 -9.91
C ALA A 30 -1.37 2.64 -8.37
N VAL A 31 -0.26 2.88 -7.68
CA VAL A 31 -0.17 3.05 -6.23
C VAL A 31 0.23 4.48 -5.91
N GLY A 32 -0.54 5.15 -5.04
CA GLY A 32 -0.23 6.49 -4.56
C GLY A 32 0.50 6.46 -3.21
N LYS A 33 1.62 7.16 -3.07
CA LYS A 33 2.31 7.31 -1.79
C LYS A 33 2.81 8.73 -1.59
N THR A 34 3.00 9.15 -0.35
CA THR A 34 3.69 10.43 -0.08
C THR A 34 5.20 10.26 -0.23
N ILE A 35 5.89 11.36 -0.55
CA ILE A 35 7.36 11.42 -0.65
C ILE A 35 8.11 11.03 0.63
N VAL A 36 7.44 11.05 1.79
CA VAL A 36 8.01 10.67 3.10
C VAL A 36 7.66 9.24 3.52
N THR A 37 6.78 8.56 2.78
CA THR A 37 6.45 7.15 3.00
C THR A 37 7.62 6.26 2.54
N ALA A 38 7.85 5.13 3.21
CA ALA A 38 8.97 4.23 2.90
C ALA A 38 8.97 3.71 1.45
N GLU A 39 10.16 3.43 0.92
CA GLU A 39 10.35 2.86 -0.43
C GLU A 39 9.97 1.37 -0.54
N LEU A 40 9.67 0.72 0.58
CA LEU A 40 9.29 -0.69 0.57
C LEU A 40 8.06 -0.95 -0.31
N GLY A 41 7.01 -0.15 -0.20
CA GLY A 41 5.82 -0.34 -1.04
C GLY A 41 6.03 0.04 -2.50
N ARG A 42 7.02 0.88 -2.83
CA ARG A 42 7.42 1.08 -4.23
C ARG A 42 7.92 -0.22 -4.82
N LYS A 43 8.84 -0.90 -4.13
CA LYS A 43 9.42 -2.17 -4.61
C LYS A 43 8.36 -3.25 -4.79
N ILE A 44 7.39 -3.31 -3.88
CA ILE A 44 6.25 -4.23 -3.97
C ILE A 44 5.43 -3.91 -5.22
N ALA A 45 5.00 -2.66 -5.38
CA ALA A 45 4.21 -2.22 -6.53
C ALA A 45 4.93 -2.49 -7.87
N GLU A 46 6.20 -2.11 -7.98
CA GLU A 46 7.01 -2.29 -9.19
C GLU A 46 7.22 -3.77 -9.54
N ARG A 47 7.38 -4.66 -8.53
CA ARG A 47 7.46 -6.12 -8.75
C ARG A 47 6.17 -6.66 -9.40
N HIS A 48 5.03 -6.08 -9.06
CA HIS A 48 3.72 -6.46 -9.61
C HIS A 48 3.35 -5.66 -10.88
N GLY A 49 4.28 -4.90 -11.46
CA GLY A 49 4.05 -4.13 -12.69
C GLY A 49 3.20 -2.88 -12.50
N LEU A 50 2.99 -2.43 -11.26
CA LEU A 50 2.19 -1.25 -10.95
C LEU A 50 3.04 0.02 -11.05
N THR A 51 2.41 1.11 -11.49
CA THR A 51 3.04 2.43 -11.50
C THR A 51 2.97 3.05 -10.11
N VAL A 52 4.08 3.63 -9.62
CA VAL A 52 4.12 4.29 -8.32
C VAL A 52 4.16 5.80 -8.50
N ILE A 53 3.26 6.49 -7.82
CA ILE A 53 3.09 7.94 -7.92
C ILE A 53 3.41 8.54 -6.57
N ASP A 54 4.49 9.31 -6.51
CA ASP A 54 4.81 10.12 -5.34
C ASP A 54 4.01 11.42 -5.36
N VAL A 55 3.45 11.75 -4.21
CA VAL A 55 2.79 13.03 -3.97
C VAL A 55 3.37 13.72 -2.74
N LEU A 56 3.13 15.03 -2.63
CA LEU A 56 3.47 15.76 -1.41
C LEU A 56 2.68 15.21 -0.21
N THR A 57 3.20 15.41 1.00
CA THR A 57 2.51 15.01 2.23
C THR A 57 1.11 15.61 2.30
N GLY A 58 0.12 14.78 2.63
CA GLY A 58 -1.28 15.17 2.72
C GLY A 58 -2.15 14.41 1.72
N PHE A 59 -3.12 13.68 2.25
CA PHE A 59 -3.99 12.79 1.46
C PHE A 59 -4.75 13.46 0.30
N LYS A 60 -4.98 14.78 0.36
CA LYS A 60 -5.60 15.54 -0.73
C LYS A 60 -4.88 15.34 -2.08
N PHE A 61 -3.56 15.18 -2.08
CA PHE A 61 -2.78 15.03 -3.30
C PHE A 61 -2.92 13.62 -3.89
N ILE A 62 -3.20 12.61 -3.06
CA ILE A 62 -3.60 11.27 -3.52
C ILE A 62 -4.98 11.37 -4.19
N GLY A 63 -5.93 12.09 -3.56
CA GLY A 63 -7.26 12.36 -4.14
C GLY A 63 -7.21 13.05 -5.50
N GLU A 64 -6.39 14.10 -5.63
CA GLU A 64 -6.18 14.81 -6.91
C GLU A 64 -5.67 13.87 -8.03
N LYS A 65 -4.82 12.89 -7.68
CA LYS A 65 -4.36 11.89 -8.66
C LYS A 65 -5.44 10.90 -9.06
N ILE A 66 -6.31 10.51 -8.14
CA ILE A 66 -7.48 9.68 -8.46
C ILE A 66 -8.37 10.42 -9.48
N ASP A 67 -8.69 11.69 -9.21
CA ASP A 67 -9.51 12.51 -10.13
C ASP A 67 -8.85 12.69 -11.50
N GLU A 68 -7.52 12.87 -11.53
CA GLU A 68 -6.76 12.93 -12.79
C GLU A 68 -6.87 11.62 -13.58
N PHE A 69 -6.74 10.48 -12.91
CA PHE A 69 -6.80 9.15 -13.54
C PHE A 69 -8.19 8.82 -14.07
N GLU A 70 -9.24 9.14 -13.34
CA GLU A 70 -10.62 8.96 -13.82
C GLU A 70 -10.91 9.80 -15.06
N ARG A 71 -10.43 11.06 -15.09
CA ARG A 71 -10.66 11.97 -16.22
C ARG A 71 -9.87 11.57 -17.47
N THR A 72 -8.64 11.08 -17.28
CA THR A 72 -7.70 10.82 -18.39
C THR A 72 -7.68 9.36 -18.83
N GLY A 73 -8.10 8.44 -17.97
CA GLY A 73 -7.93 7.00 -18.17
C GLY A 73 -6.46 6.55 -18.08
N ALA A 74 -5.54 7.39 -17.61
CA ALA A 74 -4.11 7.10 -17.62
C ALA A 74 -3.75 5.87 -16.78
N HIS A 75 -4.41 5.70 -15.63
CA HIS A 75 -4.17 4.61 -14.69
C HIS A 75 -5.46 4.14 -14.01
N THR A 76 -5.44 2.93 -13.46
CA THR A 76 -6.45 2.46 -12.51
C THR A 76 -5.88 2.52 -11.10
N PHE A 77 -6.49 3.31 -10.21
CA PHE A 77 -6.01 3.45 -8.84
C PHE A 77 -6.24 2.15 -8.04
N VAL A 78 -5.18 1.60 -7.46
CA VAL A 78 -5.23 0.34 -6.69
C VAL A 78 -5.33 0.63 -5.19
N ILE A 79 -4.36 1.39 -4.67
CA ILE A 79 -4.27 1.73 -3.25
C ILE A 79 -3.41 2.99 -3.08
N GLY A 80 -3.76 3.80 -2.08
CA GLY A 80 -2.96 4.93 -1.64
C GLY A 80 -2.64 4.83 -0.17
N TYR A 81 -1.40 5.14 0.23
CA TYR A 81 -1.07 5.14 1.65
C TYR A 81 0.00 6.15 2.08
N GLU A 82 -0.09 6.54 3.35
CA GLU A 82 0.82 7.43 4.08
C GLU A 82 1.40 6.71 5.29
N GLU A 83 2.62 7.07 5.69
CA GLU A 83 3.32 6.59 6.88
C GLU A 83 2.55 6.86 8.19
N SER A 84 1.66 7.86 8.17
CA SER A 84 0.79 8.29 9.27
C SER A 84 -0.46 7.42 9.48
N TYR A 85 -0.47 6.18 8.98
CA TYR A 85 -1.63 5.27 8.99
C TYR A 85 -2.82 5.76 8.16
N GLY A 86 -2.55 6.57 7.12
CA GLY A 86 -3.55 6.93 6.13
C GLY A 86 -3.60 5.89 5.03
N TYR A 87 -4.73 5.23 4.83
CA TYR A 87 -4.90 4.22 3.78
C TYR A 87 -6.22 4.46 3.01
N LEU A 88 -6.21 4.17 1.72
CA LEU A 88 -7.38 4.18 0.85
C LEU A 88 -7.24 3.04 -0.16
N VAL A 89 -8.23 2.15 -0.21
CA VAL A 89 -8.22 0.99 -1.11
C VAL A 89 -9.24 1.21 -2.21
N GLY A 90 -8.76 1.31 -3.45
CA GLY A 90 -9.58 1.73 -4.58
C GLY A 90 -10.06 3.18 -4.49
N ASP A 91 -10.88 3.57 -5.43
CA ASP A 91 -11.36 4.94 -5.68
C ASP A 91 -12.81 5.13 -5.22
N PHE A 92 -13.32 4.33 -4.28
CA PHE A 92 -14.71 4.51 -3.82
C PHE A 92 -14.92 5.81 -3.03
N VAL A 93 -13.87 6.32 -2.39
CA VAL A 93 -13.86 7.60 -1.68
C VAL A 93 -12.54 8.34 -1.96
N ARG A 94 -12.55 9.68 -1.85
CA ARG A 94 -11.40 10.55 -2.17
C ARG A 94 -10.57 10.94 -0.94
N HIS A 95 -10.81 10.29 0.19
CA HIS A 95 -10.19 10.59 1.47
C HIS A 95 -9.76 9.31 2.18
N LYS A 96 -8.95 9.41 3.24
CA LYS A 96 -8.62 8.28 4.11
C LYS A 96 -9.89 7.55 4.52
N ASP A 97 -9.89 6.22 4.39
CA ASP A 97 -11.00 5.38 4.78
C ASP A 97 -10.51 4.30 5.76
N ALA A 98 -10.73 4.57 7.04
CA ALA A 98 -10.36 3.64 8.10
C ALA A 98 -11.18 2.34 8.06
N VAL A 99 -12.41 2.37 7.52
CA VAL A 99 -13.25 1.17 7.41
C VAL A 99 -12.68 0.25 6.36
N GLN A 100 -12.34 0.77 5.17
CA GLN A 100 -11.65 -0.01 4.15
C GLN A 100 -10.32 -0.57 4.65
N ALA A 101 -9.53 0.26 5.35
CA ALA A 101 -8.27 -0.18 5.92
C ALA A 101 -8.44 -1.34 6.90
N VAL A 102 -9.45 -1.29 7.78
CA VAL A 102 -9.74 -2.36 8.75
C VAL A 102 -10.24 -3.63 8.04
N VAL A 103 -11.09 -3.49 7.02
CA VAL A 103 -11.56 -4.63 6.23
C VAL A 103 -10.38 -5.32 5.53
N LEU A 104 -9.52 -4.55 4.85
CA LEU A 104 -8.32 -5.10 4.23
C LEU A 104 -7.40 -5.74 5.27
N LEU A 105 -7.20 -5.11 6.42
CA LEU A 105 -6.37 -5.67 7.47
C LEU A 105 -6.94 -7.00 8.01
N ALA A 106 -8.26 -7.12 8.13
CA ALA A 106 -8.91 -8.36 8.52
C ALA A 106 -8.73 -9.46 7.46
N GLU A 107 -8.80 -9.10 6.19
CA GLU A 107 -8.50 -10.01 5.07
C GLU A 107 -7.04 -10.49 5.11
N VAL A 108 -6.09 -9.58 5.29
CA VAL A 108 -4.66 -9.88 5.46
C VAL A 108 -4.44 -10.83 6.64
N ALA A 109 -5.09 -10.57 7.77
CA ALA A 109 -5.01 -11.44 8.94
C ALA A 109 -5.54 -12.85 8.65
N ALA A 110 -6.67 -12.94 7.94
CA ALA A 110 -7.27 -14.21 7.54
C ALA A 110 -6.37 -14.97 6.55
N TYR A 111 -5.76 -14.26 5.59
CA TYR A 111 -4.83 -14.81 4.62
C TYR A 111 -3.61 -15.42 5.31
N TYR A 112 -2.95 -14.71 6.22
CA TYR A 112 -1.81 -15.25 6.96
C TYR A 112 -2.19 -16.41 7.86
N LYS A 113 -3.34 -16.33 8.54
CA LYS A 113 -3.86 -17.43 9.35
C LYS A 113 -4.10 -18.69 8.50
N ALA A 114 -4.66 -18.55 7.29
CA ALA A 114 -4.89 -19.66 6.38
C ALA A 114 -3.58 -20.33 5.92
N HIS A 115 -2.49 -19.57 5.83
CA HIS A 115 -1.15 -20.07 5.50
C HIS A 115 -0.34 -20.54 6.72
N GLY A 116 -0.92 -20.46 7.93
CA GLY A 116 -0.25 -20.84 9.17
C GLY A 116 0.84 -19.87 9.63
N TRP A 117 0.82 -18.62 9.14
CA TRP A 117 1.81 -17.61 9.49
C TRP A 117 1.33 -16.68 10.59
N THR A 118 2.26 -16.34 11.47
CA THR A 118 2.14 -15.24 12.42
C THR A 118 2.42 -13.90 11.75
N TRP A 119 2.03 -12.81 12.39
CA TRP A 119 2.36 -11.46 11.93
C TRP A 119 3.86 -11.20 11.85
N LEU A 120 4.64 -11.78 12.77
CA LEU A 120 6.10 -11.62 12.75
C LEU A 120 6.71 -12.31 11.54
N GLU A 121 6.27 -13.55 11.27
CA GLU A 121 6.71 -14.28 10.08
C GLU A 121 6.31 -13.56 8.79
N ALA A 122 5.13 -12.93 8.75
CA ALA A 122 4.73 -12.13 7.59
C ALA A 122 5.67 -10.94 7.35
N VAL A 123 6.08 -10.23 8.41
CA VAL A 123 7.07 -9.13 8.31
C VAL A 123 8.43 -9.65 7.87
N ASP A 124 8.90 -10.74 8.46
CA ASP A 124 10.20 -11.33 8.12
C ASP A 124 10.24 -11.77 6.66
N ARG A 125 9.16 -12.35 6.15
CA ARG A 125 9.01 -12.72 4.73
C ARG A 125 9.02 -11.50 3.83
N LEU A 126 8.27 -10.46 4.18
CA LEU A 126 8.23 -9.21 3.42
C LEU A 126 9.63 -8.59 3.30
N PHE A 127 10.38 -8.53 4.41
CA PHE A 127 11.75 -8.01 4.39
C PHE A 127 12.73 -8.94 3.69
N ALA A 128 12.57 -10.26 3.77
CA ALA A 128 13.38 -11.21 3.03
C ALA A 128 13.17 -11.07 1.52
N GLU A 129 11.95 -10.76 1.08
CA GLU A 129 11.59 -10.68 -0.33
C GLU A 129 11.95 -9.34 -0.98
N TYR A 130 11.76 -8.23 -0.26
CA TYR A 130 11.90 -6.87 -0.81
C TYR A 130 13.05 -6.06 -0.17
N GLY A 131 13.72 -6.63 0.83
CA GLY A 131 14.80 -6.02 1.60
C GLY A 131 14.30 -5.26 2.84
N ALA A 132 15.11 -5.26 3.90
CA ALA A 132 14.83 -4.53 5.11
C ALA A 132 15.01 -3.01 4.93
N HIS A 133 14.05 -2.22 5.40
CA HIS A 133 14.16 -0.76 5.50
C HIS A 133 14.27 -0.37 6.98
N LEU A 134 15.48 -0.03 7.42
CA LEU A 134 15.70 0.57 8.73
C LEU A 134 15.27 2.03 8.70
N GLU A 135 14.07 2.30 9.19
CA GLU A 135 13.60 3.67 9.39
C GLU A 135 14.21 4.23 10.67
N ARG A 136 15.10 5.22 10.54
CA ARG A 136 15.51 6.06 11.66
C ARG A 136 14.75 7.38 11.57
N LEU A 137 13.72 7.54 12.39
CA LEU A 137 13.13 8.84 12.70
C LEU A 137 14.19 9.65 13.48
N VAL A 138 14.95 10.49 12.78
CA VAL A 138 15.81 11.48 13.45
C VAL A 138 14.91 12.67 13.77
N ALA A 139 14.41 12.72 15.00
CA ALA A 139 13.87 13.95 15.55
C ALA A 139 15.05 14.91 15.77
N MET A 140 15.10 16.01 15.01
CA MET A 140 16.00 17.11 15.33
C MET A 140 15.38 17.91 16.47
N SER A 141 16.02 17.83 17.64
CA SER A 141 15.75 18.66 18.82
C SER A 141 16.26 20.09 18.63
#